data_AF-A0A954EH87-F1
#
_entry.id   AF-A0A954EH87-F1
#
_cell.length_a   1.000
_cell.length_b   1.000
_cell.length_c   1.000
_cell.angle_alpha   90.00
_cell.angle_beta   90.00
_cell.angle_gamma   90.00
#
_symmetry.space_group_name_H-M   'P 1'
#
loop_
_entity.id
_entity.type
_entity.pdbx_description
1 polymer ?
#
loop_
_entity_poly.entity_id
_entity_poly.type
_entity_poly.pdbx_seq_one_letter_code
_entity_poly.pdbx_strand_id
1 'polypeptide(L)'
;MGVQPPEDSLLLIQGPLTLDWRNRRAGIMPRIENGDLHAGRGPDGRRFQLWLNAGVHVAGRPDWRFVKLHTHGCKDSNTGMLLGEPMQEFHASVAGWSRERPNLRYHYVTAWEMALLVRAAEQDQSIESVLRPSADVPGAPPLLLAT
;
A
#
# COMPACT_ATOMS: atom_id res chain seq x y z
N MET A 1 1.74 -18.81 12.69
CA MET A 1 1.38 -17.90 13.79
C MET A 1 2.42 -16.80 13.85
N GLY A 2 2.01 -15.54 13.88
CA GLY A 2 2.92 -14.40 14.12
C GLY A 2 3.60 -14.56 15.47
N VAL A 3 4.89 -14.24 15.53
CA VAL A 3 5.65 -14.28 16.78
C VAL A 3 5.37 -12.98 17.52
N GLN A 4 4.93 -13.04 18.77
CA GLN A 4 4.83 -11.82 19.58
C GLN A 4 6.22 -11.21 19.74
N PRO A 5 6.42 -9.94 19.37
CA PRO A 5 7.72 -9.32 19.51
C PRO A 5 7.99 -9.02 21.00
N PRO A 6 9.26 -8.92 21.42
CA PRO A 6 9.61 -8.53 22.79
C PRO A 6 8.96 -7.20 23.19
N GLU A 7 8.68 -7.02 24.50
CA GLU A 7 8.02 -5.81 25.02
C GLU A 7 8.77 -4.52 24.66
N ASP A 8 10.11 -4.58 24.58
CA ASP A 8 10.99 -3.43 24.33
C ASP A 8 11.27 -3.18 22.83
N SER A 9 10.57 -3.90 21.95
CA SER A 9 10.80 -3.83 20.51
C SER A 9 10.18 -2.59 19.86
N LEU A 10 10.81 -2.10 18.80
CA LEU A 10 10.24 -1.08 17.93
C LEU A 10 9.47 -1.72 16.77
N LEU A 11 8.29 -1.18 16.46
CA LEU A 11 7.51 -1.60 15.31
C LEU A 11 8.10 -1.01 14.02
N LEU A 12 8.48 -1.89 13.09
CA LEU A 12 8.84 -1.53 11.71
C LEU A 12 7.89 -2.22 10.73
N ILE A 13 6.99 -1.45 10.12
CA ILE A 13 6.14 -1.95 9.04
C ILE A 13 6.86 -1.74 7.73
N GLN A 14 7.11 -2.81 6.98
CA GLN A 14 7.80 -2.74 5.69
C GLN A 14 6.83 -2.32 4.58
N GLY A 15 7.36 -1.62 3.58
CA GLY A 15 6.66 -1.35 2.32
C GLY A 15 6.98 -2.42 1.27
N PRO A 16 6.42 -2.30 0.06
CA PRO A 16 6.74 -3.22 -1.02
C PRO A 16 8.22 -3.08 -1.42
N LEU A 17 8.94 -4.20 -1.43
CA LEU A 17 10.31 -4.30 -1.94
C LEU A 17 10.41 -5.53 -2.87
N THR A 18 10.44 -5.31 -4.18
CA THR A 18 10.41 -6.38 -5.18
C THR A 18 11.16 -6.00 -6.46
N LEU A 19 11.27 -6.94 -7.40
CA LEU A 19 11.88 -6.74 -8.71
C LEU A 19 10.81 -6.42 -9.76
N ASP A 20 11.02 -5.33 -10.47
CA ASP A 20 10.19 -4.91 -11.59
C ASP A 20 10.80 -5.40 -12.90
N TRP A 21 10.43 -6.62 -13.30
CA TRP A 21 10.89 -7.23 -14.55
C TRP A 21 10.32 -6.58 -15.80
N ARG A 22 9.30 -5.72 -15.68
CA ARG A 22 8.75 -4.98 -16.82
C ARG A 22 9.46 -3.65 -17.03
N ASN A 23 10.18 -3.15 -16.02
CA ASN A 23 11.05 -1.98 -16.11
C ASN A 23 12.51 -2.39 -15.95
N ARG A 24 13.23 -2.55 -17.06
CA ARG A 24 14.60 -3.08 -17.06
C ARG A 24 15.62 -2.00 -17.41
N ARG A 25 16.73 -1.97 -16.67
CA ARG A 25 17.91 -1.20 -17.05
C ARG A 25 18.60 -1.89 -18.23
N ALA A 26 18.81 -1.13 -19.31
CA ALA A 26 19.38 -1.63 -20.57
C ALA A 26 18.66 -2.88 -21.13
N GLY A 27 17.37 -3.08 -20.81
CA GLY A 27 16.58 -4.23 -21.26
C GLY A 27 16.87 -5.56 -20.55
N ILE A 28 17.89 -5.64 -19.67
CA ILE A 28 18.38 -6.91 -19.12
C ILE A 28 18.12 -7.02 -17.61
N MET A 29 18.54 -6.03 -16.82
CA MET A 29 18.48 -6.10 -15.36
C MET A 29 17.17 -5.49 -14.85
N PRO A 30 16.34 -6.20 -14.04
CA PRO A 30 15.13 -5.63 -13.48
C PRO A 30 15.47 -4.46 -12.55
N ARG A 31 14.62 -3.44 -12.54
CA ARG A 31 14.72 -2.38 -11.53
C ARG A 31 14.12 -2.85 -10.21
N ILE A 32 14.56 -2.23 -9.13
CA ILE A 32 13.96 -2.42 -7.81
C ILE A 32 12.71 -1.55 -7.72
N GLU A 33 11.61 -2.16 -7.28
CA GLU A 33 10.42 -1.49 -6.79
C GLU A 33 10.49 -1.41 -5.27
N ASN A 34 10.51 -0.20 -4.72
CA ASN A 34 10.64 0.08 -3.28
C ASN A 34 9.48 0.91 -2.72
N GLY A 35 8.45 1.21 -3.51
CA GLY A 35 7.30 2.02 -3.10
C GLY A 35 7.51 3.54 -3.13
N ASP A 36 8.61 4.04 -3.70
CA ASP A 36 8.83 5.49 -3.89
C ASP A 36 7.93 6.04 -5.00
N LEU A 37 7.28 7.18 -4.76
CA LEU A 37 6.51 7.95 -5.73
C LEU A 37 7.15 9.33 -5.98
N HIS A 38 7.57 9.56 -7.22
CA HIS A 38 8.06 10.86 -7.69
C HIS A 38 7.74 11.05 -9.19
N ALA A 39 8.02 12.22 -9.77
CA ALA A 39 7.59 12.56 -11.14
C ALA A 39 8.03 11.55 -12.22
N GLY A 40 9.25 11.02 -12.12
CA GLY A 40 9.77 10.01 -13.04
C GLY A 40 9.33 8.56 -12.73
N ARG A 41 8.57 8.37 -11.65
CA ARG A 41 8.14 7.06 -11.14
C ARG A 41 6.82 7.23 -10.40
N GLY A 42 5.79 7.68 -11.13
CA GLY A 42 4.45 7.85 -10.61
C GLY A 42 3.74 6.52 -10.30
N PRO A 43 2.57 6.56 -9.67
CA PRO A 43 1.76 5.37 -9.45
C PRO A 43 1.15 4.92 -10.79
N ASP A 44 1.08 3.61 -10.99
CA ASP A 44 0.40 3.01 -12.14
C ASP A 44 -0.13 1.62 -11.76
N GLY A 45 -0.96 1.03 -12.60
CA GLY A 45 -1.56 -0.27 -12.30
C GLY A 45 -0.65 -1.47 -12.31
N ARG A 46 0.44 -1.39 -13.06
CA ARG A 46 1.46 -2.43 -13.06
C ARG A 46 2.25 -2.37 -11.74
N ARG A 47 2.58 -1.18 -11.25
CA ARG A 47 3.20 -0.98 -9.93
C ARG A 47 2.29 -1.42 -8.81
N PHE A 48 0.99 -1.13 -8.91
CA PHE A 48 0.02 -1.65 -7.96
C PHE A 48 0.05 -3.17 -7.86
N GLN A 49 0.07 -3.88 -8.99
CA GLN A 49 0.22 -5.34 -9.00
C GLN A 49 1.54 -5.78 -8.36
N LEU A 50 2.65 -5.08 -8.61
CA LEU A 50 3.93 -5.37 -7.93
C LEU A 50 3.82 -5.18 -6.41
N TRP A 51 3.13 -4.15 -5.95
CA TRP A 51 2.93 -3.90 -4.51
C TRP A 51 2.06 -4.98 -3.86
N LEU A 52 0.99 -5.40 -4.52
CA LEU A 52 0.16 -6.51 -4.06
C LEU A 52 0.94 -7.83 -4.05
N ASN A 53 1.80 -8.06 -5.05
CA ASN A 53 2.60 -9.27 -5.18
C ASN A 53 3.82 -9.30 -4.25
N ALA A 54 4.26 -8.14 -3.75
CA ALA A 54 5.25 -8.09 -2.68
C ALA A 54 4.74 -8.79 -1.41
N GLY A 55 3.41 -8.89 -1.26
CA GLY A 55 2.79 -9.79 -0.28
C GLY A 55 3.18 -9.48 1.15
N VAL A 56 3.38 -8.21 1.50
CA VAL A 56 3.69 -7.81 2.88
C VAL A 56 2.45 -8.03 3.74
N HIS A 57 2.52 -8.97 4.67
CA HIS A 57 1.41 -9.38 5.54
C HIS A 57 1.92 -9.82 6.92
N VAL A 58 1.02 -9.89 7.90
CA VAL A 58 1.30 -10.50 9.20
C VAL A 58 1.23 -12.02 9.07
N ALA A 59 2.23 -12.74 9.57
CA ALA A 59 2.28 -14.20 9.42
C ALA A 59 1.03 -14.87 10.03
N GLY A 60 0.29 -15.63 9.20
CA GLY A 60 -1.00 -16.22 9.56
C GLY A 60 -2.22 -15.44 9.07
N ARG A 61 -2.03 -14.23 8.53
CA ARG A 61 -3.08 -13.39 7.91
C ARG A 61 -2.69 -12.95 6.48
N PRO A 62 -2.49 -13.90 5.54
CA PRO A 62 -2.08 -13.59 4.15
C PRO A 62 -3.17 -12.89 3.33
N ASP A 63 -4.40 -12.90 3.85
CA ASP A 63 -5.55 -12.16 3.36
C ASP A 63 -5.43 -10.65 3.60
N TRP A 64 -4.54 -10.17 4.46
CA TRP A 64 -4.32 -8.74 4.70
C TRP A 64 -2.96 -8.29 4.16
N ARG A 65 -2.98 -7.51 3.08
CA ARG A 65 -1.76 -7.00 2.43
C ARG A 65 -1.55 -5.51 2.73
N PHE A 66 -0.39 -5.18 3.25
CA PHE A 66 0.01 -3.82 3.60
C PHE A 66 0.85 -3.19 2.48
N VAL A 67 0.38 -2.09 1.89
CA VAL A 67 1.12 -1.33 0.87
C VAL A 67 1.53 0.03 1.44
N LYS A 68 2.70 0.07 2.08
CA LYS A 68 3.30 1.30 2.60
C LYS A 68 4.18 1.98 1.55
N LEU A 69 3.64 3.00 0.88
CA LEU A 69 4.36 3.84 -0.08
C LEU A 69 5.00 5.05 0.62
N HIS A 70 5.96 5.68 -0.05
CA HIS A 70 6.60 6.90 0.43
C HIS A 70 6.89 7.86 -0.73
N THR A 71 7.13 9.12 -0.41
CA THR A 71 7.41 10.16 -1.39
C THR A 71 8.57 11.03 -0.92
N HIS A 72 9.28 11.64 -1.87
CA HIS A 72 10.13 12.79 -1.59
C HIS A 72 9.27 14.05 -1.67
N GLY A 73 8.60 14.40 -0.56
CA GLY A 73 7.74 15.58 -0.45
C GLY A 73 8.46 16.90 -0.73
N CYS A 74 7.68 17.97 -0.93
CA CYS A 74 8.17 19.35 -1.09
C CYS A 74 9.13 19.60 -2.26
N LYS A 75 9.10 18.77 -3.32
CA LYS A 75 9.77 19.04 -4.59
C LYS A 75 8.73 19.49 -5.62
N ASP A 76 8.90 20.69 -6.17
CA ASP A 76 7.97 21.25 -7.17
C ASP A 76 7.76 20.31 -8.37
N SER A 77 8.82 19.60 -8.77
CA SER A 77 8.75 18.61 -9.84
C SER A 77 7.77 17.47 -9.55
N ASN A 78 7.55 17.12 -8.28
CA ASN A 78 6.66 16.03 -7.87
C ASN A 78 5.22 16.47 -7.68
N THR A 79 4.96 17.77 -7.52
CA THR A 79 3.63 18.32 -7.20
C THR A 79 2.58 17.90 -8.22
N GLY A 80 2.87 18.02 -9.51
CA GLY A 80 1.94 17.63 -10.58
C GLY A 80 1.60 16.13 -10.57
N MET A 81 2.57 15.28 -10.23
CA MET A 81 2.33 13.84 -10.10
C MET A 81 1.51 13.51 -8.85
N LEU A 82 1.85 14.12 -7.70
CA LEU A 82 1.24 13.79 -6.40
C LEU A 82 -0.18 14.35 -6.24
N LEU A 83 -0.41 15.58 -6.71
CA LEU A 83 -1.65 16.33 -6.46
C LEU A 83 -2.49 16.54 -7.72
N GLY A 84 -2.01 16.12 -8.89
CA GLY A 84 -2.67 16.31 -10.18
C GLY A 84 -3.35 15.05 -10.72
N GLU A 85 -3.63 15.10 -12.03
CA GLU A 85 -4.29 14.06 -12.81
C GLU A 85 -3.68 12.65 -12.65
N PRO A 86 -2.34 12.45 -12.62
CA PRO A 86 -1.78 11.10 -12.51
C PRO A 86 -2.23 10.34 -11.25
N MET A 87 -2.34 11.03 -10.11
CA MET A 87 -2.81 10.41 -8.87
C MET A 87 -4.32 10.15 -8.91
N GLN A 88 -5.10 11.05 -9.52
CA GLN A 88 -6.55 10.89 -9.69
C GLN A 88 -6.87 9.68 -10.57
N GLU A 89 -6.21 9.54 -11.71
CA GLU A 89 -6.33 8.40 -12.62
C GLU A 89 -5.95 7.09 -11.93
N PHE A 90 -4.88 7.12 -11.14
CA PHE A 90 -4.44 5.96 -10.37
C PHE A 90 -5.51 5.51 -9.38
N HIS A 91 -6.06 6.42 -8.57
CA HIS A 91 -7.12 6.09 -7.62
C HIS A 91 -8.40 5.61 -8.31
N ALA A 92 -8.77 6.22 -9.45
CA ALA A 92 -9.89 5.76 -10.27
C ALA A 92 -9.68 4.32 -10.78
N SER A 93 -8.46 3.99 -11.19
CA SER A 93 -8.08 2.65 -11.65
C SER A 93 -8.16 1.61 -10.53
N VAL A 94 -7.67 1.94 -9.33
CA VAL A 94 -7.77 1.06 -8.15
C VAL A 94 -9.24 0.81 -7.77
N ALA A 95 -10.07 1.86 -7.76
CA ALA A 95 -11.50 1.74 -7.52
C ALA A 95 -12.19 0.86 -8.58
N GLY A 96 -11.78 0.98 -9.85
CA GLY A 96 -12.22 0.11 -10.93
C GLY A 96 -11.89 -1.37 -10.68
N TRP A 97 -10.66 -1.68 -10.33
CA TRP A 97 -10.27 -3.07 -10.07
C TRP A 97 -10.98 -3.69 -8.89
N SER A 98 -11.23 -2.93 -7.83
CA SER A 98 -11.99 -3.41 -6.67
C SER A 98 -13.44 -3.73 -7.05
N ARG A 99 -14.08 -2.90 -7.88
CA ARG A 99 -15.42 -3.18 -8.40
C ARG A 99 -15.48 -4.44 -9.26
N GLU A 100 -14.44 -4.70 -10.06
CA GLU A 100 -14.35 -5.88 -10.93
C GLU A 100 -13.98 -7.18 -10.16
N ARG A 101 -13.37 -7.06 -8.98
CA ARG A 101 -12.83 -8.17 -8.21
C ARG A 101 -13.46 -8.17 -6.81
N PRO A 102 -14.52 -8.95 -6.58
CA PRO A 102 -15.23 -8.99 -5.30
C PRO A 102 -14.32 -9.34 -4.10
N ASN A 103 -13.21 -10.04 -4.36
CA ASN A 103 -12.22 -10.45 -3.38
C ASN A 103 -11.06 -9.45 -3.22
N LEU A 104 -11.13 -8.28 -3.83
CA LEU A 104 -10.16 -7.19 -3.64
C LEU A 104 -10.88 -6.01 -2.99
N ARG A 105 -10.73 -5.90 -1.68
CA ARG A 105 -11.17 -4.72 -0.93
C ARG A 105 -9.94 -3.89 -0.59
N TYR A 106 -10.06 -2.57 -0.58
CA TYR A 106 -8.95 -1.74 -0.15
C TYR A 106 -9.40 -0.67 0.82
N HIS A 107 -8.51 -0.37 1.76
CA HIS A 107 -8.70 0.64 2.78
C HIS A 107 -7.56 1.62 2.76
N TYR A 108 -7.91 2.84 3.06
CA TYR A 108 -7.03 3.98 3.06
C TYR A 108 -6.80 4.41 4.48
N VAL A 109 -5.55 4.24 4.94
CA VAL A 109 -5.23 4.30 6.37
C VAL A 109 -4.03 5.19 6.64
N THR A 110 -4.02 5.79 7.82
CA THR A 110 -2.85 6.46 8.37
C THR A 110 -1.79 5.43 8.79
N ALA A 111 -0.56 5.89 9.02
CA ALA A 111 0.50 5.04 9.56
C ALA A 111 0.14 4.47 10.95
N TRP A 112 -0.63 5.23 11.74
CA TRP A 112 -1.11 4.79 13.05
C TRP A 112 -2.16 3.69 12.94
N GLU A 113 -3.18 3.87 12.09
CA GLU A 113 -4.19 2.84 11.83
C GLU A 113 -3.55 1.57 11.24
N MET A 114 -2.55 1.72 10.36
CA MET A 114 -1.77 0.59 9.85
C MET A 114 -1.09 -0.18 11.00
N ALA A 115 -0.49 0.51 11.97
CA ALA A 115 0.11 -0.12 13.15
C ALA A 115 -0.93 -0.84 14.02
N LEU A 116 -2.09 -0.23 14.25
CA LEU A 116 -3.20 -0.87 14.96
C LEU A 116 -3.72 -2.11 14.23
N LEU A 117 -3.83 -2.05 12.91
CA LEU A 117 -4.23 -3.19 12.07
C LEU A 117 -3.22 -4.35 12.13
N VAL A 118 -1.92 -4.05 12.17
CA VAL A 118 -0.89 -5.08 12.41
C VAL A 118 -1.14 -5.77 13.75
N ARG A 119 -1.37 -5.00 14.83
CA ARG A 119 -1.68 -5.56 16.15
C ARG A 119 -2.96 -6.39 16.16
N ALA A 120 -4.01 -5.92 15.49
CA ALA A 120 -5.26 -6.65 15.35
C ALA A 120 -5.05 -7.97 14.60
N ALA A 121 -4.28 -7.96 13.49
CA ALA A 121 -3.95 -9.16 12.74
C ALA A 121 -3.09 -10.16 13.54
N GLU A 122 -2.15 -9.68 14.36
CA GLU A 122 -1.36 -10.51 15.28
C GLU A 122 -2.23 -11.26 16.30
N GLN A 123 -3.39 -10.68 16.65
CA GLN A 123 -4.35 -11.20 17.62
C GLN A 123 -5.56 -11.90 16.97
N ASP A 124 -5.51 -12.12 15.66
CA ASP A 124 -6.59 -12.69 14.85
C ASP A 124 -7.93 -11.94 14.95
N GLN A 125 -7.88 -10.62 15.16
CA GLN A 125 -9.07 -9.78 15.21
C GLN A 125 -9.57 -9.42 13.80
N SER A 126 -10.82 -8.97 13.75
CA SER A 126 -11.46 -8.47 12.53
C SER A 126 -11.00 -7.05 12.19
N ILE A 127 -11.06 -6.66 10.92
CA ILE A 127 -10.64 -5.32 10.46
C ILE A 127 -11.49 -4.22 11.09
N GLU A 128 -12.74 -4.54 11.40
CA GLU A 128 -13.73 -3.65 12.03
C GLU A 128 -13.38 -3.28 13.48
N SER A 129 -12.45 -4.00 14.13
CA SER A 129 -11.98 -3.62 15.47
C SER A 129 -11.14 -2.34 15.46
N VAL A 130 -10.51 -2.03 14.31
CA VAL A 130 -9.68 -0.84 14.10
C VAL A 130 -10.39 0.16 13.21
N LEU A 131 -10.80 -0.30 12.02
CA LEU A 131 -11.51 0.53 11.06
C LEU A 131 -12.99 0.46 11.40
N ARG A 132 -13.49 1.44 12.15
CA ARG A 132 -14.94 1.62 12.26
C ARG A 132 -15.53 1.68 10.85
N PRO A 133 -16.74 1.16 10.61
CA PRO A 133 -17.43 1.39 9.36
C PRO A 133 -17.47 2.90 9.12
N SER A 134 -16.65 3.38 8.19
CA SER A 134 -16.78 4.73 7.68
C SER A 134 -18.16 4.76 7.04
N ALA A 135 -19.10 5.51 7.62
CA ALA A 135 -20.08 6.17 6.77
C ALA A 135 -19.27 6.87 5.68
N ASP A 136 -19.62 6.69 4.41
CA ASP A 136 -18.95 7.29 3.26
C ASP A 136 -18.42 8.71 3.57
N VAL A 137 -17.10 8.89 3.66
CA VAL A 137 -16.50 10.23 3.75
C VAL A 137 -15.84 10.53 2.40
N PRO A 138 -16.39 11.48 1.61
CA PRO A 138 -15.74 11.96 0.41
C PRO A 138 -14.47 12.74 0.77
N GLY A 139 -13.30 12.36 0.23
CA GLY A 139 -12.14 13.26 0.13
C GLY A 139 -10.91 13.01 1.02
N ALA A 140 -10.75 11.87 1.70
CA ALA A 140 -9.50 11.56 2.41
C ALA A 140 -8.43 10.94 1.48
N PRO A 141 -7.16 11.43 1.48
CA PRO A 141 -6.10 10.90 0.62
C PRO A 141 -5.40 9.70 1.26
N PRO A 142 -4.78 8.78 0.49
CA PRO A 142 -4.72 7.43 1.01
C PRO A 142 -3.41 6.62 0.92
N LEU A 143 -3.14 5.80 1.94
CA LEU A 143 -2.20 4.67 1.93
C LEU A 143 -2.99 3.35 1.91
N LEU A 144 -2.63 2.45 1.00
CA LEU A 144 -3.45 1.28 0.64
C LEU A 144 -3.17 0.06 1.53
N LEU A 145 -4.18 -0.43 2.23
CA LEU A 145 -4.30 -1.83 2.64
C LEU A 145 -5.15 -2.53 1.57
N ALA A 146 -4.65 -3.58 0.93
CA ALA A 146 -5.47 -4.43 0.08
C ALA A 146 -5.76 -5.74 0.82
N THR A 147 -7.03 -6.05 0.99
CA THR A 147 -7.52 -7.35 1.45
C THR A 147 -8.09 -8.15 0.30
#